data_AF-A0A7W9KQP7-F1
#
_entry.id   AF-A0A7W9KQP7-F1
#
_cell.length_a   1.000
_cell.length_b   1.000
_cell.length_c   1.000
_cell.angle_alpha   90.00
_cell.angle_beta   90.00
_cell.angle_gamma   90.00
#
_symmetry.space_group_name_H-M   'P 1'
#
loop_
_entity.id
_entity.type
_entity.pdbx_description
1 polymer ?
#
loop_
_entity_poly.entity_id
_entity_poly.type
_entity_poly.pdbx_seq_one_letter_code
_entity_poly.pdbx_strand_id
1 'polypeptide(L)'
;MDYTYCKVFLKGPAPAKLPSAPGVDVEKRSNQNATGPWAQQWRRERSAVEYVDPDDDFLLWPTIVELYADEEPAQRAIVRVTAELLRRSWDAGVPAVAACDFEDELPWSGGVDRLAKR
;
A
#
# COMPACT_ATOMS: atom_id res chain seq x y z
N MET A 1 -2.82 9.35 -18.72
CA MET A 1 -2.00 8.66 -17.71
C MET A 1 -2.84 7.47 -17.34
N ASP A 2 -2.34 6.29 -17.67
CA ASP A 2 -3.16 5.08 -17.72
C ASP A 2 -2.87 4.33 -16.42
N TYR A 3 -3.59 4.71 -15.36
CA TYR A 3 -3.41 4.10 -14.04
C TYR A 3 -4.12 2.76 -13.99
N THR A 4 -3.36 1.68 -14.18
CA THR A 4 -3.91 0.33 -14.30
C THR A 4 -3.70 -0.51 -13.04
N TYR A 5 -2.76 -0.14 -12.17
CA TYR A 5 -2.37 -0.97 -11.04
C TYR A 5 -1.94 -0.15 -9.82
N CYS A 6 -2.31 -0.64 -8.64
CA CYS A 6 -1.78 -0.15 -7.37
C CYS A 6 -1.63 -1.29 -6.35
N LYS A 7 -0.52 -1.27 -5.61
CA LYS A 7 -0.29 -2.19 -4.48
C LYS A 7 -0.32 -1.40 -3.18
N VAL A 8 -1.22 -1.75 -2.27
CA VAL A 8 -1.30 -1.13 -0.94
C VAL A 8 -0.84 -2.12 0.12
N PHE A 9 0.16 -1.74 0.92
CA PHE A 9 0.68 -2.50 2.04
C PHE A 9 0.01 -2.05 3.33
N LEU A 10 -0.39 -3.00 4.19
CA LEU A 10 -1.02 -2.71 5.48
C LEU A 10 -0.32 -3.45 6.61
N LYS A 11 0.07 -2.73 7.67
CA LYS A 11 0.77 -3.30 8.86
C LYS A 11 -0.14 -4.22 9.69
N GLY A 12 -1.44 -4.22 9.41
CA GLY A 12 -2.48 -5.00 10.07
C GLY A 12 -3.48 -5.59 9.07
N PRO A 13 -4.68 -6.00 9.52
CA PRO A 13 -5.70 -6.53 8.63
C PRO A 13 -6.25 -5.43 7.70
N ALA A 14 -6.67 -5.83 6.49
CA ALA A 14 -7.43 -4.96 5.61
C ALA A 14 -8.82 -4.63 6.19
N PRO A 15 -9.43 -3.49 5.81
CA PRO A 15 -10.79 -3.16 6.19
C PRO A 15 -11.76 -4.30 5.86
N ALA A 16 -12.73 -4.55 6.75
CA ALA A 16 -13.70 -5.64 6.58
C ALA A 16 -14.48 -5.54 5.26
N LYS A 17 -14.73 -4.31 4.78
CA LYS A 17 -15.27 -4.02 3.47
C LYS A 17 -14.27 -3.20 2.66
N LEU A 18 -13.70 -3.82 1.64
CA LEU A 18 -12.85 -3.13 0.67
C LEU A 18 -13.68 -2.13 -0.14
N PRO A 19 -13.13 -0.94 -0.45
CA PRO A 19 -13.78 -0.02 -1.37
C PRO A 19 -13.85 -0.66 -2.77
N SER A 20 -14.84 -0.25 -3.56
CA SER A 20 -15.04 -0.76 -4.91
C SER A 20 -15.57 0.33 -5.82
N ALA A 21 -15.28 0.20 -7.12
CA ALA A 21 -15.85 1.01 -8.18
C ALA A 21 -16.03 0.14 -9.43
N PRO A 22 -16.96 0.50 -10.34
CA PRO A 22 -17.10 -0.21 -11.61
C PRO A 22 -15.77 -0.28 -12.38
N GLY A 23 -15.38 -1.48 -12.78
CA GLY A 23 -14.14 -1.74 -13.53
C GLY A 23 -12.86 -1.70 -12.71
N VAL A 24 -12.94 -1.52 -11.37
CA VAL A 24 -11.78 -1.59 -10.48
C VAL A 24 -11.86 -2.86 -9.64
N ASP A 25 -10.98 -3.81 -9.93
CA ASP A 25 -10.85 -5.02 -9.13
C ASP A 25 -9.96 -4.77 -7.92
N VAL A 26 -10.38 -5.27 -6.76
CA VAL A 26 -9.69 -5.04 -5.48
C VAL A 26 -9.53 -6.38 -4.77
N GLU A 27 -8.29 -6.84 -4.64
CA GLU A 27 -7.96 -8.14 -4.07
C GLU A 27 -7.08 -8.02 -2.84
N LYS A 28 -7.50 -8.66 -1.74
CA LYS A 28 -6.67 -8.82 -0.55
C LYS A 28 -5.79 -10.06 -0.68
N ARG A 29 -4.50 -9.92 -0.35
CA ARG A 29 -3.52 -11.01 -0.32
C ARG A 29 -2.67 -10.98 0.94
N SER A 30 -2.16 -12.14 1.32
CA SER A 30 -1.11 -12.25 2.35
C SER A 30 0.25 -11.97 1.72
N ASN A 31 1.06 -11.12 2.35
CA ASN A 31 2.41 -10.84 1.91
C ASN A 31 3.35 -12.00 2.27
N GLN A 32 3.70 -12.82 1.28
CA GLN A 32 4.63 -13.94 1.47
C GLN A 32 6.04 -13.47 1.88
N ASN A 33 6.38 -12.22 1.56
CA ASN A 33 7.68 -11.63 1.88
C ASN A 33 7.73 -11.01 3.30
N ALA A 34 6.63 -11.00 4.05
CA ALA A 34 6.61 -10.45 5.41
C ALA A 34 7.47 -11.24 6.42
N THR A 35 7.69 -12.53 6.13
CA THR A 35 8.42 -13.47 7.00
C THR A 35 9.41 -14.33 6.20
N GLY A 36 10.16 -15.19 6.90
CA GLY A 36 11.10 -16.12 6.27
C GLY A 36 12.49 -15.52 6.00
N PRO A 37 13.36 -16.28 5.29
CA PRO A 37 14.77 -15.94 5.12
C PRO A 37 14.99 -14.61 4.41
N TRP A 38 14.18 -14.31 3.39
CA TRP A 38 14.26 -13.04 2.66
C TRP A 38 13.96 -11.85 3.57
N ALA A 39 12.87 -11.91 4.35
CA ALA A 39 12.51 -10.84 5.30
C ALA A 39 13.57 -10.66 6.39
N GLN A 40 14.21 -11.74 6.84
CA GLN A 40 15.31 -11.67 7.81
C GLN A 40 16.56 -11.04 7.20
N GLN A 41 16.88 -11.38 5.95
CA GLN A 41 17.99 -10.79 5.22
C GLN A 41 17.76 -9.29 4.98
N TRP A 42 16.58 -8.91 4.48
CA TRP A 42 16.21 -7.51 4.25
C TRP A 42 16.39 -6.66 5.52
N ARG A 43 15.90 -7.16 6.67
CA ARG A 43 16.08 -6.49 7.97
C ARG A 43 17.55 -6.33 8.35
N ARG A 44 18.37 -7.37 8.17
CA ARG A 44 19.81 -7.32 8.49
C ARG A 44 20.54 -6.30 7.62
N GLU A 45 20.28 -6.32 6.32
CA GLU A 45 20.90 -5.39 5.37
C GLU A 45 20.52 -3.95 5.71
N ARG A 46 19.23 -3.69 5.97
CA ARG A 46 18.78 -2.35 6.35
C ARG A 46 19.33 -1.90 7.71
N SER A 47 19.34 -2.75 8.75
CA SER A 47 19.97 -2.41 10.03
C SER A 47 21.47 -2.09 9.95
N ALA A 48 22.15 -2.51 8.89
CA ALA A 48 23.58 -2.27 8.70
C ALA A 48 23.89 -0.97 7.93
N VAL A 49 22.88 -0.31 7.35
CA VAL A 49 23.06 0.97 6.63
C VAL A 49 22.92 2.13 7.63
N GLU A 50 23.86 3.08 7.57
CA GLU A 50 23.90 4.23 8.49
C GLU A 50 22.72 5.21 8.28
N TYR A 51 22.12 5.20 7.08
CA TYR A 51 20.88 5.89 6.74
C TYR A 51 19.80 4.86 6.36
N VAL A 52 19.02 4.46 7.36
CA VAL A 52 17.79 3.70 7.13
C VAL A 52 16.67 4.71 7.07
N ASP A 53 15.95 4.77 5.95
CA ASP A 53 14.61 5.31 5.99
C ASP A 53 13.76 4.31 6.81
N PRO A 54 13.38 4.65 8.06
CA PRO A 54 12.65 3.73 8.92
C PRO A 54 11.27 3.37 8.35
N ASP A 55 10.82 4.11 7.32
CA ASP A 55 9.50 3.99 6.75
C ASP A 55 9.40 2.91 5.66
N ASP A 56 10.53 2.42 5.13
CA ASP A 56 10.58 1.37 4.09
C ASP A 56 10.17 -0.03 4.61
N ASP A 57 9.91 -0.20 5.92
CA ASP A 57 9.52 -1.47 6.51
C ASP A 57 8.16 -1.98 5.98
N PHE A 58 7.39 -1.14 5.29
CA PHE A 58 6.09 -1.48 4.70
C PHE A 58 6.17 -2.62 3.69
N LEU A 59 7.32 -2.81 3.03
CA LEU A 59 7.55 -3.94 2.13
C LEU A 59 7.42 -5.30 2.83
N LEU A 60 7.61 -5.31 4.16
CA LEU A 60 7.49 -6.50 5.01
C LEU A 60 6.16 -6.57 5.76
N TRP A 61 5.22 -5.67 5.52
CA TRP A 61 3.92 -5.70 6.21
C TRP A 61 3.07 -6.89 5.75
N PRO A 62 2.29 -7.51 6.64
CA PRO A 62 1.71 -8.84 6.42
C PRO A 62 0.57 -8.88 5.40
N THR A 63 -0.10 -7.75 5.15
CA THR A 63 -1.27 -7.68 4.26
C THR A 63 -0.97 -6.80 3.07
N ILE A 64 -1.37 -7.27 1.88
CA ILE A 64 -1.38 -6.50 0.64
C ILE A 64 -2.83 -6.40 0.15
N VAL A 65 -3.19 -5.25 -0.40
CA VAL A 65 -4.40 -5.09 -1.23
C VAL A 65 -3.95 -4.60 -2.60
N GLU A 66 -4.26 -5.37 -3.63
CA GLU A 66 -3.94 -5.05 -5.03
C GLU A 66 -5.19 -4.50 -5.71
N LEU A 67 -5.02 -3.41 -6.46
CA LEU A 67 -6.08 -2.77 -7.24
C LEU A 67 -5.70 -2.82 -8.72
N TYR A 68 -6.65 -3.19 -9.58
CA TYR A 68 -6.48 -3.26 -11.03
C TYR A 68 -7.60 -2.50 -11.75
N ALA A 69 -7.27 -1.80 -12.83
CA ALA A 69 -8.21 -1.06 -13.65
C ALA A 69 -7.88 -1.20 -15.15
N ASP A 70 -8.70 -1.97 -15.87
CA ASP A 70 -8.41 -2.34 -17.26
C ASP A 70 -8.99 -1.38 -18.31
N GLU A 71 -9.96 -0.53 -17.94
CA GLU A 71 -10.66 0.37 -18.86
C GLU A 71 -10.53 1.85 -18.47
N GLU A 72 -10.59 2.76 -19.44
CA GLU A 72 -10.49 4.22 -19.29
C GLU A 72 -11.34 4.83 -18.14
N PRO A 73 -12.63 4.46 -17.95
CA PRO A 73 -13.41 4.94 -16.81
C PRO A 73 -12.86 4.43 -15.46
N ALA A 74 -12.33 3.21 -15.42
CA ALA A 74 -11.78 2.58 -14.23
C ALA A 74 -10.40 3.16 -13.86
N GLN A 75 -9.59 3.54 -14.84
CA GLN A 75 -8.29 4.17 -14.62
C GLN A 75 -8.41 5.50 -13.88
N ARG A 76 -9.51 6.24 -14.06
CA ARG A 76 -9.81 7.42 -13.23
C ARG A 76 -10.37 7.06 -11.85
N ALA A 77 -11.04 5.92 -11.74
CA ALA A 77 -11.65 5.48 -10.49
C ALA A 77 -10.63 4.86 -9.52
N ILE A 78 -9.55 4.23 -10.01
CA ILE A 78 -8.56 3.55 -9.17
C ILE A 78 -7.93 4.48 -8.14
N VAL A 79 -7.59 5.72 -8.52
CA VAL A 79 -7.03 6.73 -7.60
C VAL A 79 -7.99 6.99 -6.43
N ARG A 80 -9.28 7.14 -6.73
CA ARG A 80 -10.32 7.36 -5.70
C ARG A 80 -10.46 6.15 -4.78
N VAL A 81 -10.48 4.94 -5.35
CA VAL A 81 -10.62 3.69 -4.59
C VAL A 81 -9.40 3.47 -3.68
N THR A 82 -8.19 3.69 -4.19
CA THR A 82 -6.95 3.63 -3.40
C THR A 82 -6.95 4.66 -2.27
N ALA A 83 -7.30 5.92 -2.55
CA ALA A 83 -7.37 6.97 -1.52
C ALA A 83 -8.43 6.67 -0.45
N GLU A 84 -9.53 6.02 -0.81
CA GLU A 84 -10.54 5.56 0.14
C GLU A 84 -10.03 4.40 1.01
N LEU A 85 -9.33 3.43 0.41
CA LEU A 85 -8.71 2.32 1.13
C LEU A 85 -7.70 2.81 2.18
N LEU A 86 -6.83 3.74 1.80
CA LEU A 86 -5.84 4.33 2.69
C LEU A 86 -6.52 5.01 3.89
N ARG A 87 -7.49 5.90 3.64
CA ARG A 87 -8.22 6.60 4.70
C ARG A 87 -8.92 5.64 5.65
N ARG A 88 -9.67 4.65 5.12
CA ARG A 88 -10.35 3.64 5.95
C ARG A 88 -9.39 2.84 6.83
N SER A 89 -8.21 2.49 6.29
CA SER A 89 -7.19 1.77 7.05
C SER A 89 -6.65 2.62 8.18
N TRP A 90 -6.34 3.88 7.89
CA TRP A 90 -5.83 4.81 8.87
C TRP A 90 -6.84 5.20 9.95
N ASP A 91 -8.12 5.37 9.60
CA ASP A 91 -9.21 5.63 10.54
C ASP A 91 -9.42 4.45 11.50
N ALA A 92 -9.12 3.23 11.03
CA ALA A 92 -9.08 2.03 11.86
C ALA A 92 -7.76 1.85 12.64
N GLY A 93 -6.84 2.82 12.58
CA GLY A 93 -5.55 2.78 13.27
C GLY A 93 -4.52 1.83 12.62
N VAL A 94 -4.77 1.36 11.40
CA VAL A 94 -3.87 0.47 10.65
C VAL A 94 -2.97 1.31 9.75
N PRO A 95 -1.64 1.31 9.95
CA PRO A 95 -0.71 1.92 8.99
C PRO A 95 -0.87 1.28 7.61
N ALA A 96 -0.94 2.12 6.59
CA ALA A 96 -1.14 1.72 5.20
C ALA A 96 -0.32 2.64 4.27
N VAL A 97 0.32 2.05 3.26
CA VAL A 97 1.15 2.72 2.24
C VAL A 97 0.80 2.16 0.86
N ALA A 98 0.56 3.03 -0.11
CA ALA A 98 0.40 2.69 -1.51
C ALA A 98 1.76 2.76 -2.23
N ALA A 99 2.01 1.77 -3.10
CA ALA A 99 3.13 1.69 -4.01
C ALA A 99 2.61 1.63 -5.46
N CYS A 100 2.60 2.75 -6.18
CA CYS A 100 2.06 2.89 -7.54
C CYS A 100 2.52 4.18 -8.25
N ASP A 101 2.31 4.25 -9.56
CA ASP A 101 2.76 5.38 -10.41
C ASP A 101 2.02 6.72 -10.17
N PHE A 102 1.04 6.73 -9.25
CA PHE A 102 0.20 7.89 -8.91
C PHE A 102 0.19 8.17 -7.40
N GLU A 103 1.22 7.72 -6.68
CA GLU A 103 1.40 7.97 -5.24
C GLU A 103 1.28 9.44 -4.86
N ASP A 104 1.77 10.34 -5.70
CA ASP A 104 1.76 11.79 -5.51
C ASP A 104 0.35 12.40 -5.58
N GLU A 105 -0.59 11.73 -6.26
CA GLU A 105 -2.01 12.10 -6.26
C GLU A 105 -2.76 11.56 -5.03
N LEU A 106 -2.17 10.63 -4.29
CA LEU A 106 -2.76 10.03 -3.10
C LEU A 106 -2.49 10.88 -1.85
N PRO A 107 -3.37 10.81 -0.84
CA PRO A 107 -3.14 11.52 0.41
C PRO A 107 -1.80 11.09 1.04
N TRP A 108 -1.02 12.06 1.50
CA TRP A 108 0.29 11.84 2.13
C TRP A 108 1.30 11.09 1.24
N SER A 109 1.27 11.34 -0.08
CA SER A 109 2.16 10.68 -1.05
C SER A 109 2.05 9.15 -0.94
N GLY A 110 0.82 8.63 -1.05
CA GLY A 110 0.50 7.23 -0.83
C GLY A 110 0.56 6.76 0.64
N GLY A 111 0.87 7.64 1.60
CA GLY A 111 1.03 7.30 3.02
C GLY A 111 2.48 7.33 3.50
N VAL A 112 3.46 7.48 2.60
CA VAL A 112 4.89 7.56 2.96
C VAL A 112 5.15 8.75 3.87
N ASP A 113 4.63 9.93 3.54
CA ASP A 113 4.81 11.15 4.35
C ASP A 113 4.16 11.06 5.74
N ARG A 114 3.25 10.10 5.93
CA ARG A 114 2.59 9.85 7.21
C ARG A 114 3.44 8.99 8.14
N LEU A 115 4.32 8.15 7.58
CA LEU A 115 5.27 7.36 8.37
C LEU A 115 6.41 8.24 8.89
N ALA A 116 6.92 9.14 8.05
CA ALA A 116 8.02 10.06 8.38
C ALA A 116 7.73 11.05 9.52
N LYS A 117 6.45 11.20 9.89
CA LYS A 117 5.99 12.08 10.98
C LYS A 117 5.78 11.37 12.31
N ARG A 118 6.21 10.11 12.45
CA ARG A 118 6.09 9.33 13.69
C ARG A 118 7.29 9.43 14.61
#